data_AF-A0A094B4Z0-F1
#
_entry.id   AF-A0A094B4Z0-F1
#
_cell.length_a   1.000
_cell.length_b   1.000
_cell.length_c   1.000
_cell.angle_alpha   90.00
_cell.angle_beta   90.00
_cell.angle_gamma   90.00
#
_symmetry.space_group_name_H-M   'P 1'
#
loop_
_entity.id
_entity.type
_entity.pdbx_description
1 polymer ?
#
loop_
_entity_poly.entity_id
_entity_poly.type
_entity_poly.pdbx_seq_one_letter_code
_entity_poly.pdbx_strand_id
1 'polypeptide(L)'
;MEPIPPNVKFTPAIPFSDEFIPENRVKQLRQYLGVSKENYQPTTQHANILAAINAYETGLINVTTRTFFVNGKVVTQEEAFKGQGHVWMEQGVALQMSII
;
A
#
# COMPACT_ATOMS: atom_id res chain seq x y z
N MET A 1 -34.07 30.38 4.24
CA MET A 1 -33.46 29.14 4.78
C MET A 1 -34.46 28.56 5.78
N GLU A 2 -34.88 27.33 5.58
CA GLU A 2 -35.76 26.64 6.54
C GLU A 2 -34.95 26.23 7.79
N PRO A 3 -35.55 26.27 9.00
CA PRO A 3 -34.88 25.91 10.23
C PRO A 3 -34.62 24.40 10.29
N ILE A 4 -33.44 24.02 10.79
CA ILE A 4 -33.07 22.62 10.98
C ILE A 4 -34.02 22.01 12.04
N PRO A 5 -34.68 20.87 11.75
CA PRO A 5 -35.62 20.27 12.69
C PRO A 5 -34.92 19.84 13.99
N PRO A 6 -35.62 19.92 15.15
CA PRO A 6 -35.02 19.79 16.47
C PRO A 6 -34.50 18.38 16.81
N ASN A 7 -34.65 17.40 15.92
CA ASN A 7 -34.33 16.01 16.16
C ASN A 7 -33.24 15.45 15.23
N VAL A 8 -32.41 16.31 14.62
CA VAL A 8 -31.26 15.87 13.83
C VAL A 8 -30.11 15.51 14.77
N LYS A 9 -29.83 14.21 14.88
CA LYS A 9 -28.62 13.70 15.53
C LYS A 9 -27.50 13.64 14.50
N PHE A 10 -26.51 14.51 14.63
CA PHE A 10 -25.28 14.41 13.86
C PHE A 10 -24.35 13.39 14.52
N THR A 11 -23.83 12.44 13.74
CA THR A 11 -22.72 11.61 14.20
C THR A 11 -21.46 12.47 14.27
N PRO A 12 -20.55 12.24 15.25
CA PRO A 12 -19.26 12.92 15.26
C PRO A 12 -18.53 12.68 13.94
N ALA A 13 -17.83 13.70 13.44
CA ALA A 13 -17.00 13.57 12.27
C ALA A 13 -15.94 12.47 12.52
N ILE A 14 -15.78 11.57 11.55
CA ILE A 14 -14.68 10.61 11.58
C ILE A 14 -13.39 11.42 11.48
N PRO A 15 -12.44 11.30 12.43
CA PRO A 15 -11.16 11.98 12.32
C PRO A 15 -10.47 11.53 11.03
N PHE A 16 -9.88 12.48 10.31
CA PHE A 16 -9.07 12.16 9.13
C PHE A 16 -7.99 11.16 9.53
N SER A 17 -7.73 10.18 8.66
CA SER A 17 -6.60 9.25 8.79
C SER A 17 -5.34 10.02 9.19
N ASP A 18 -4.56 9.48 10.12
CA ASP A 18 -3.24 10.01 10.45
C ASP A 18 -2.44 10.28 9.17
N GLU A 19 -1.60 11.31 9.23
CA GLU A 19 -0.69 11.66 8.15
C GLU A 19 0.16 10.43 7.78
N PHE A 20 0.25 10.13 6.49
CA PHE A 20 1.06 9.01 6.04
C PHE A 20 2.54 9.32 6.23
N ILE A 21 3.21 8.51 7.04
CA ILE A 21 4.65 8.61 7.32
C ILE A 21 5.38 7.50 6.56
N PRO A 22 6.14 7.81 5.48
CA PRO A 22 6.85 6.82 4.67
C PRO A 22 7.73 5.87 5.49
N GLU A 23 8.36 6.37 6.55
CA GLU A 23 9.23 5.60 7.44
C GLU A 23 8.46 4.48 8.17
N ASN A 24 7.23 4.76 8.60
CA ASN A 24 6.37 3.75 9.22
C ASN A 24 6.00 2.66 8.22
N ARG A 25 5.73 3.04 6.97
CA ARG A 25 5.45 2.09 5.89
C ARG A 25 6.67 1.23 5.57
N VAL A 26 7.86 1.82 5.45
CA VAL A 26 9.12 1.09 5.25
C VAL A 26 9.37 0.10 6.39
N LYS A 27 9.14 0.50 7.65
CA LYS A 27 9.25 -0.40 8.80
C LYS A 27 8.29 -1.59 8.69
N GLN A 28 7.05 -1.36 8.24
CA GLN A 28 6.08 -2.43 8.00
C GLN A 28 6.52 -3.36 6.86
N LEU A 29 6.99 -2.81 5.74
CA LEU A 29 7.50 -3.59 4.61
C LEU A 29 8.66 -4.50 5.03
N ARG A 30 9.57 -4.02 5.88
CA ARG A 30 10.66 -4.84 6.44
C ARG A 30 10.15 -6.01 7.28
N GLN A 31 9.00 -5.89 7.95
CA GLN A 31 8.40 -6.99 8.71
C GLN A 31 7.93 -8.14 7.80
N TYR A 32 7.46 -7.83 6.59
CA TYR A 32 7.02 -8.85 5.62
C TYR A 32 8.17 -9.72 5.09
N LEU A 33 9.42 -9.23 5.19
CA LEU A 33 10.62 -9.98 4.82
C LEU A 33 11.09 -10.94 5.93
N GLY A 34 10.63 -10.74 7.17
CA GLY A 34 11.03 -11.57 8.30
C GLY A 34 10.31 -12.92 8.31
N VAL A 35 11.07 -14.02 8.32
CA VAL A 35 10.54 -15.39 8.34
C VAL A 35 9.77 -15.72 9.63
N SER A 36 9.96 -14.92 10.68
CA SER A 36 9.25 -15.02 11.95
C SER A 36 8.20 -13.92 12.09
N LYS A 37 6.98 -14.15 11.57
CA LYS A 37 5.73 -13.48 12.04
C LYS A 37 4.50 -13.92 11.23
N GLU A 38 3.34 -13.75 11.84
CA GLU A 38 1.98 -13.89 11.26
C GLU A 38 1.74 -13.16 9.92
N ASN A 39 2.66 -12.25 9.53
CA ASN A 39 2.58 -11.40 8.34
C ASN A 39 3.63 -11.72 7.27
N TYR A 40 4.28 -12.90 7.33
CA TYR A 40 5.29 -13.30 6.35
C TYR A 40 4.72 -13.30 4.92
N GLN A 41 5.47 -12.71 3.99
CA GLN A 41 5.19 -12.76 2.56
C GLN A 41 6.05 -13.84 1.89
N PRO A 42 5.51 -14.59 0.91
CA PRO A 42 6.30 -15.56 0.15
C PRO A 42 7.60 -14.95 -0.36
N THR A 43 8.69 -15.72 -0.36
CA THR A 43 10.01 -15.28 -0.86
C THR A 43 9.96 -14.74 -2.28
N THR A 44 8.99 -15.21 -3.08
CA THR A 44 8.73 -14.70 -4.44
C THR A 44 8.30 -13.23 -4.48
N GLN A 45 7.73 -12.69 -3.40
CA GLN A 45 7.37 -11.27 -3.25
C GLN A 45 8.50 -10.42 -2.67
N HIS A 46 9.58 -11.02 -2.13
CA HIS A 46 10.63 -10.27 -1.44
C HIS A 46 11.31 -9.26 -2.36
N ALA A 47 11.53 -9.62 -3.63
CA ALA A 47 12.09 -8.70 -4.63
C ALA A 47 11.20 -7.46 -4.83
N ASN A 48 9.88 -7.65 -4.88
CA ASN A 48 8.91 -6.56 -5.04
C ASN A 48 8.85 -5.68 -3.79
N ILE A 49 8.85 -6.28 -2.60
CA ILE A 49 8.84 -5.56 -1.32
C ILE A 49 10.14 -4.75 -1.15
N LEU A 50 11.29 -5.33 -1.48
CA LEU A 50 12.58 -4.63 -1.46
C LEU A 50 12.60 -3.45 -2.44
N ALA A 51 12.02 -3.62 -3.63
CA ALA A 51 11.90 -2.54 -4.61
C ALA A 51 10.98 -1.42 -4.10
N ALA A 52 9.87 -1.74 -3.44
CA ALA A 52 8.98 -0.75 -2.82
C ALA A 52 9.68 0.02 -1.70
N ILE A 53 10.47 -0.66 -0.85
CA ILE A 53 11.28 0.01 0.19
C ILE A 53 12.26 1.00 -0.43
N ASN A 54 13.04 0.56 -1.43
CA ASN A 54 14.00 1.42 -2.13
C ASN A 54 13.29 2.62 -2.79
N ALA A 55 12.12 2.40 -3.39
CA ALA A 55 11.33 3.46 -4.01
C ALA A 55 10.86 4.52 -3.00
N TYR A 56 10.52 4.14 -1.76
CA TYR A 56 10.25 5.11 -0.69
C TYR A 56 11.51 5.82 -0.20
N GLU A 57 12.60 5.08 0.05
CA GLU A 57 13.88 5.62 0.55
C GLU A 57 14.50 6.63 -0.43
N THR A 58 14.32 6.42 -1.74
CA THR A 58 14.79 7.33 -2.80
C THR A 58 13.80 8.45 -3.15
N GLY A 59 12.60 8.43 -2.57
CA GLY A 59 11.53 9.37 -2.90
C GLY A 59 10.94 9.20 -4.29
N LEU A 60 11.20 8.07 -4.97
CA LEU A 60 10.62 7.75 -6.28
C LEU A 60 9.09 7.64 -6.21
N ILE A 61 8.57 7.14 -5.09
CA ILE A 61 7.13 7.02 -4.85
C ILE A 61 6.72 7.76 -3.58
N ASN A 62 5.46 8.17 -3.58
CA ASN A 62 4.74 8.66 -2.42
C ASN A 62 3.43 7.88 -2.30
N VAL A 63 2.70 8.11 -1.21
CA VAL A 63 1.45 7.38 -0.91
C VAL A 63 0.32 7.68 -1.89
N THR A 64 0.38 8.81 -2.59
CA THR A 64 -0.74 9.31 -3.40
C THR A 64 -0.83 8.63 -4.75
N THR A 65 0.30 8.15 -5.29
CA THR A 65 0.35 7.55 -6.62
C THR A 65 0.37 6.03 -6.53
N ARG A 66 -0.63 5.38 -7.13
CA ARG A 66 -0.67 3.92 -7.21
C ARG A 66 0.55 3.42 -7.99
N THR A 67 1.39 2.64 -7.33
CA THR A 67 2.60 2.08 -7.93
C THR A 67 2.58 0.56 -7.86
N PHE A 68 3.00 -0.09 -8.95
CA PHE A 68 3.03 -1.53 -9.10
C PHE A 68 4.47 -2.03 -9.20
N PHE A 69 4.75 -3.16 -8.56
CA PHE A 69 6.03 -3.82 -8.61
C PHE A 69 5.88 -5.27 -9.04
N VAL A 70 6.68 -5.66 -10.04
CA VAL A 70 6.77 -7.03 -10.56
C VAL A 70 8.23 -7.38 -10.75
N ASN A 71 8.67 -8.53 -10.22
CA ASN A 71 10.05 -8.99 -10.22
C ASN A 71 11.08 -7.92 -9.79
N GLY A 72 10.73 -7.10 -8.81
CA GLY A 72 11.58 -6.04 -8.25
C GLY A 72 11.68 -4.78 -9.11
N LYS A 73 10.79 -4.60 -10.10
CA LYS A 73 10.77 -3.42 -10.96
C LYS A 73 9.43 -2.69 -10.85
N VAL A 74 9.48 -1.37 -10.93
CA VAL A 74 8.27 -0.55 -11.11
C VAL A 74 7.74 -0.77 -12.53
N VAL A 75 6.45 -1.06 -12.64
CA VAL A 75 5.78 -1.33 -13.91
C VAL A 75 4.46 -0.56 -14.00
N THR A 76 3.92 -0.44 -15.21
CA THR A 76 2.58 0.10 -15.43
C THR A 76 1.50 -0.88 -14.93
N GLN A 77 0.28 -0.36 -14.73
CA GLN A 77 -0.86 -1.19 -14.33
C GLN A 77 -1.14 -2.31 -15.35
N GLU A 78 -1.05 -2.00 -16.64
CA GLU A 78 -1.32 -2.95 -17.72
C GLU A 78 -0.29 -4.09 -17.75
N GLU A 79 0.99 -3.77 -17.52
CA GLU A 79 2.05 -4.77 -17.42
C GLU A 79 1.88 -5.64 -16.18
N ALA A 80 1.51 -5.03 -15.04
CA ALA A 80 1.24 -5.75 -13.81
C ALA A 80 0.11 -6.78 -13.96
N PHE A 81 -0.94 -6.47 -14.72
CA PHE A 81 -2.08 -7.37 -14.94
C PHE A 81 -1.91 -8.35 -16.10
N LYS A 82 -0.96 -8.12 -17.02
CA LYS A 82 -0.66 -9.04 -18.13
C LYS A 82 0.38 -10.10 -17.77
N GLY A 83 1.20 -9.86 -16.75
CA GLY A 83 2.25 -10.77 -16.33
C GLY A 83 1.73 -11.99 -15.56
N GLN A 84 2.42 -13.12 -15.68
CA GLN A 84 2.31 -14.23 -14.72
C GLN A 84 3.23 -13.97 -13.53
N GLY A 85 2.74 -14.18 -12.31
CA GLY A 85 3.53 -14.08 -11.08
C GLY A 85 2.89 -13.22 -10.00
N HIS A 86 3.72 -12.77 -9.06
CA HIS A 86 3.26 -11.96 -7.94
C HIS A 86 3.42 -10.47 -8.22
N VAL A 87 2.38 -9.72 -7.87
CA VAL A 87 2.33 -8.27 -7.99
C VAL A 87 2.28 -7.66 -6.59
N TRP A 88 3.05 -6.60 -6.38
CA TRP A 88 2.94 -5.76 -5.20
C TRP A 88 2.40 -4.38 -5.58
N MET A 89 1.50 -3.84 -4.77
CA MET A 89 0.87 -2.54 -5.02
C MET A 89 0.99 -1.65 -3.78
N GLU A 90 1.45 -0.41 -3.98
CA GLU A 90 1.43 0.66 -2.98
C GLU A 90 0.39 1.71 -3.37
N GLN A 91 -0.58 1.98 -2.49
CA GLN A 91 -1.58 3.05 -2.66
C GLN A 91 -2.29 3.39 -1.33
N GLY A 92 -1.62 3.98 -0.34
CA GLY A 92 -2.24 4.31 0.98
C GLY A 92 -2.76 3.13 1.83
N VAL A 93 -2.99 1.99 1.18
CA VAL A 93 -3.39 0.68 1.64
C VAL A 93 -2.70 -0.27 0.65
N ALA A 94 -1.80 -1.10 1.13
CA ALA A 94 -1.15 -2.06 0.24
C ALA A 94 -2.01 -3.30 0.08
N LEU A 95 -2.24 -3.67 -1.17
CA LEU A 95 -2.98 -4.87 -1.55
C LEU A 95 -2.02 -5.82 -2.25
N GLN A 96 -1.91 -7.04 -1.73
CA GLN A 96 -1.22 -8.12 -2.41
C GLN A 96 -2.19 -8.78 -3.39
N MET A 97 -1.76 -8.90 -4.65
CA MET A 97 -2.52 -9.59 -5.69
C MET A 97 -1.72 -10.79 -6.21
N SER A 98 -2.36 -11.95 -6.27
CA SER A 98 -1.85 -13.14 -6.96
C SER A 98 -2.71 -13.35 -8.21
N ILE A 99 -2.10 -13.32 -9.39
CA ILE A 99 -2.78 -13.62 -10.65
C ILE A 99 -2.47 -15.09 -10.98
N ILE A 100 -3.53 -15.91 -11.05
CA ILE A 100 -3.48 -17.36 -11.32
C ILE A 100 -3.70 -17.60 -12.82
#